data_AF-A0A829GF31-F1
#
_entry.id   AF-A0A829GF31-F1
#
_cell.length_a   1.000
_cell.length_b   1.000
_cell.length_c   1.000
_cell.angle_alpha   90.00
_cell.angle_beta   90.00
_cell.angle_gamma   90.00
#
_symmetry.space_group_name_H-M   'P 1'
#
loop_
_entity.id
_entity.type
_entity.pdbx_description
1 polymer ?
#
loop_
_entity_poly.entity_id
_entity_poly.type
_entity_poly.pdbx_seq_one_letter_code
_entity_poly.pdbx_strand_id
1 'polypeptide(L)'
;ANSASSIASAASSTAKSANDIASSIASRFPKDQSIGSLSAAASSAASLTSSYAAGASSDASLASSYAATVSSANDAASAAASAANSAYTTGSIAVASSFAADASSAASTAASAADKGKSAATKALSEAYQASSAAKDASSIAAVASTAASSLAASITSGNTSASDKASSASDQARSASVTASTASVTANNASAIASTASSVADSAYQDASSAASRYPDNGSLTSLSAV
;
A
#
# COMPACT_ATOMS: atom_id res chain seq x y z
N ALA A 1 23.52 -28.43 2.89
CA ALA A 1 22.07 -28.48 3.16
C ALA A 1 21.64 -27.36 4.12
N ASN A 2 22.17 -27.30 5.35
CA ASN A 2 21.74 -26.33 6.36
C ASN A 2 21.77 -24.86 5.90
N SER A 3 22.79 -24.45 5.14
CA SER A 3 22.85 -23.07 4.62
C SER A 3 21.73 -22.73 3.64
N ALA A 4 21.28 -23.68 2.80
CA ALA A 4 20.19 -23.47 1.85
C ALA A 4 18.85 -23.29 2.57
N SER A 5 18.55 -24.14 3.55
CA SER A 5 17.34 -24.05 4.37
C SER A 5 17.27 -22.75 5.18
N SER A 6 18.41 -22.29 5.72
CA SER A 6 18.49 -21.01 6.43
C SER A 6 18.22 -19.81 5.51
N ILE A 7 18.82 -19.80 4.30
CA ILE A 7 18.58 -18.73 3.31
C ILE A 7 17.12 -18.72 2.89
N ALA A 8 16.55 -19.88 2.57
CA ALA A 8 15.14 -20.03 2.18
C ALA A 8 14.19 -19.53 3.27
N SER A 9 14.45 -19.87 4.54
CA SER A 9 13.63 -19.43 5.68
C SER A 9 13.69 -17.92 5.91
N ALA A 10 14.89 -17.34 5.81
CA ALA A 10 15.07 -15.89 5.91
C ALA A 10 14.38 -15.15 4.75
N ALA A 11 14.46 -15.70 3.54
CA ALA A 11 13.78 -15.17 2.36
C ALA A 11 12.26 -15.18 2.54
N SER A 12 11.66 -16.31 2.95
CA SER A 12 10.22 -16.40 3.24
C SER A 12 9.78 -15.40 4.30
N SER A 13 10.55 -15.24 5.38
CA SER A 13 10.24 -14.28 6.45
C SER A 13 10.25 -12.84 5.93
N THR A 14 11.28 -12.49 5.14
CA THR A 14 11.41 -11.16 4.52
C THR A 14 10.25 -10.87 3.56
N ALA A 15 9.94 -11.81 2.67
CA ALA A 15 8.87 -11.64 1.69
C ALA A 15 7.49 -11.55 2.34
N LYS A 16 7.26 -12.30 3.43
CA LYS A 16 6.02 -12.21 4.21
C LYS A 16 5.85 -10.84 4.85
N SER A 17 6.88 -10.33 5.54
CA SER A 17 6.85 -8.97 6.11
C SER A 17 6.59 -7.90 5.04
N ALA A 18 7.23 -8.02 3.87
CA ALA A 18 7.01 -7.09 2.76
C ALA A 18 5.57 -7.15 2.21
N ASN A 19 5.02 -8.35 2.05
CA ASN A 19 3.63 -8.55 1.66
C ASN A 19 2.66 -7.94 2.68
N ASP A 20 2.90 -8.14 3.97
CA ASP A 20 2.06 -7.62 5.05
C ASP A 20 2.07 -6.08 5.06
N ILE A 21 3.23 -5.45 4.84
CA ILE A 21 3.34 -4.00 4.67
C ILE A 21 2.52 -3.53 3.48
N ALA A 22 2.70 -4.14 2.30
CA ALA A 22 2.01 -3.73 1.09
C ALA A 22 0.48 -3.91 1.20
N SER A 23 0.03 -5.01 1.81
CA SER A 23 -1.38 -5.28 2.09
C SER A 23 -1.98 -4.27 3.07
N SER A 24 -1.26 -3.93 4.14
CA SER A 24 -1.69 -2.91 5.10
C SER A 24 -1.76 -1.51 4.49
N ILE A 25 -0.94 -1.23 3.48
CA ILE A 25 -1.01 0.03 2.73
C ILE A 25 -2.22 0.04 1.80
N ALA A 26 -2.47 -1.06 1.07
CA ALA A 26 -3.63 -1.18 0.19
C ALA A 26 -4.95 -1.07 0.95
N SER A 27 -5.03 -1.59 2.18
CA SER A 27 -6.22 -1.44 3.02
C SER A 27 -6.46 -0.01 3.50
N ARG A 28 -5.40 0.79 3.67
CA ARG A 28 -5.49 2.23 3.98
C ARG A 28 -5.90 3.07 2.77
N PHE A 29 -5.54 2.65 1.56
CA PHE A 29 -5.84 3.37 0.33
C PHE A 29 -6.60 2.49 -0.68
N PRO A 30 -7.81 2.00 -0.34
CA PRO A 30 -8.51 0.98 -1.12
C PRO A 30 -9.03 1.47 -2.48
N LYS A 31 -9.06 2.78 -2.70
CA LYS A 31 -9.46 3.38 -3.98
C LYS A 31 -8.29 3.70 -4.90
N ASP A 32 -7.05 3.55 -4.43
CA ASP A 32 -5.87 3.82 -5.23
C ASP A 32 -5.42 2.53 -5.97
N GLN A 33 -5.63 2.53 -7.29
CA GLN A 33 -5.36 1.34 -8.12
C GLN A 33 -3.85 1.04 -8.22
N SER A 34 -2.99 2.06 -8.16
CA SER A 34 -1.55 1.89 -8.23
C SER A 34 -1.03 1.19 -6.97
N ILE A 35 -1.50 1.61 -5.80
CA ILE A 35 -1.21 0.93 -4.52
C ILE A 35 -1.78 -0.50 -4.52
N GLY A 36 -3.01 -0.69 -5.00
CA GLY A 36 -3.59 -2.03 -5.14
C GLY A 36 -2.73 -2.96 -6.01
N SER A 37 -2.23 -2.45 -7.13
CA SER A 37 -1.34 -3.18 -8.04
C SER A 37 0.01 -3.53 -7.39
N LEU A 38 0.60 -2.61 -6.61
CA LEU A 38 1.82 -2.86 -5.86
C LEU A 38 1.61 -3.94 -4.80
N SER A 39 0.47 -3.93 -4.10
CA SER A 39 0.13 -5.01 -3.15
C SER A 39 0.02 -6.37 -3.85
N ALA A 40 -0.64 -6.44 -5.01
CA ALA A 40 -0.75 -7.69 -5.78
C ALA A 40 0.62 -8.19 -6.26
N ALA A 41 1.50 -7.27 -6.69
CA ALA A 41 2.87 -7.60 -7.08
C ALA A 41 3.69 -8.13 -5.88
N ALA A 42 3.59 -7.52 -4.71
CA ALA A 42 4.24 -7.99 -3.50
C ALA A 42 3.74 -9.39 -3.08
N SER A 43 2.43 -9.65 -3.16
CA SER A 43 1.87 -10.99 -2.89
C SER A 43 2.34 -12.04 -3.89
N SER A 44 2.47 -11.67 -5.17
CA SER A 44 3.00 -12.57 -6.21
C SER A 44 4.46 -12.90 -5.95
N ALA A 45 5.29 -11.90 -5.63
CA ALA A 45 6.68 -12.11 -5.26
C ALA A 45 6.83 -12.97 -4.00
N ALA A 46 6.02 -12.74 -2.97
CA ALA A 46 6.02 -13.57 -1.76
C ALA A 46 5.61 -15.03 -2.03
N SER A 47 4.66 -15.25 -2.93
CA SER A 47 4.26 -16.60 -3.37
C SER A 47 5.40 -17.31 -4.10
N LEU A 48 6.10 -16.62 -5.01
CA LEU A 48 7.28 -17.14 -5.68
C LEU A 48 8.40 -17.48 -4.70
N THR A 49 8.70 -16.59 -3.75
CA THR A 49 9.66 -16.86 -2.67
C THR A 49 9.30 -18.14 -1.92
N SER A 50 8.03 -18.31 -1.54
CA SER A 50 7.58 -19.49 -0.82
C SER A 50 7.74 -20.77 -1.64
N SER A 51 7.47 -20.72 -2.94
CA SER A 51 7.65 -21.86 -3.85
C SER A 51 9.12 -22.28 -3.95
N TYR A 52 10.02 -21.33 -4.17
CA TYR A 52 11.46 -21.61 -4.23
C TYR A 52 12.01 -22.07 -2.88
N ALA A 53 11.54 -21.50 -1.76
CA ALA A 53 11.93 -21.93 -0.42
C ALA A 53 11.50 -23.37 -0.09
N ALA A 54 10.33 -23.79 -0.57
CA ALA A 54 9.82 -25.15 -0.43
C ALA A 54 10.65 -26.15 -1.27
N GLY A 55 10.99 -25.79 -2.51
CA GLY A 55 11.93 -26.55 -3.34
C GLY A 55 13.26 -26.73 -2.63
N ALA A 56 13.86 -25.62 -2.17
CA ALA A 56 15.16 -25.63 -1.52
C ALA A 56 15.19 -26.54 -0.29
N SER A 57 14.11 -26.55 0.49
CA SER A 57 13.97 -27.40 1.68
C SER A 57 13.81 -28.88 1.32
N SER A 58 13.10 -29.17 0.23
CA SER A 58 12.92 -30.54 -0.28
C SER A 58 14.23 -31.11 -0.80
N ASP A 59 14.96 -30.37 -1.62
CA ASP A 59 16.26 -30.79 -2.15
C ASP A 59 17.33 -30.86 -1.06
N ALA A 60 17.30 -29.98 -0.05
CA ALA A 60 18.16 -30.09 1.13
C ALA A 60 17.90 -31.38 1.91
N SER A 61 16.64 -31.79 2.03
CA SER A 61 16.24 -33.04 2.69
C SER A 61 16.67 -34.27 1.88
N LEU A 62 16.54 -34.22 0.55
CA LEU A 62 17.06 -35.27 -0.34
C LEU A 62 18.59 -35.40 -0.22
N ALA A 63 19.32 -34.28 -0.18
CA ALA A 63 20.76 -34.30 0.02
C ALA A 63 21.15 -34.96 1.36
N SER A 64 20.39 -34.70 2.43
CA SER A 64 20.60 -35.34 3.73
C SER A 64 20.34 -36.85 3.68
N SER A 65 19.27 -37.27 3.00
CA SER A 65 18.95 -38.69 2.79
C SER A 65 20.04 -39.44 2.02
N TYR A 66 20.58 -38.82 0.97
CA TYR A 66 21.72 -39.39 0.24
C TYR A 66 22.98 -39.44 1.10
N ALA A 67 23.25 -38.44 1.93
CA ALA A 67 24.37 -38.48 2.87
C ALA A 67 24.26 -39.66 3.87
N ALA A 68 23.04 -39.95 4.37
CA ALA A 68 22.81 -41.13 5.19
C ALA A 68 23.05 -42.43 4.42
N THR A 69 22.62 -42.49 3.16
CA THR A 69 22.87 -43.64 2.26
C THR A 69 24.37 -43.86 2.05
N VAL A 70 25.15 -42.78 1.86
CA VAL A 70 26.62 -42.84 1.75
C VAL A 70 27.23 -43.42 3.02
N SER A 71 26.79 -42.96 4.20
CA SER A 71 27.29 -43.46 5.49
C SER A 71 27.07 -44.97 5.62
N SER A 72 25.84 -45.43 5.42
CA SER A 72 25.50 -46.86 5.53
C SER A 72 26.25 -47.72 4.52
N ALA A 73 26.43 -47.23 3.28
CA ALA A 73 27.18 -47.94 2.26
C ALA A 73 28.69 -48.01 2.56
N ASN A 74 29.27 -46.96 3.14
CA ASN A 74 30.66 -46.97 3.61
C ASN A 74 30.86 -47.94 4.78
N ASP A 75 29.91 -48.02 5.71
CA ASP A 75 29.95 -48.98 6.81
C ASP A 75 29.91 -50.42 6.29
N ALA A 76 29.01 -50.70 5.33
CA ALA A 76 28.92 -52.00 4.66
C ALA A 76 30.21 -52.34 3.90
N ALA A 77 30.78 -51.38 3.16
CA ALA A 77 32.04 -51.57 2.43
C ALA A 77 33.19 -51.89 3.40
N SER A 78 33.29 -51.18 4.52
CA SER A 78 34.32 -51.38 5.55
C SER A 78 34.20 -52.74 6.24
N ALA A 79 32.97 -53.16 6.55
CA ALA A 79 32.69 -54.46 7.14
C ALA A 79 33.05 -55.60 6.17
N ALA A 80 32.64 -55.50 4.91
CA ALA A 80 32.96 -56.48 3.87
C ALA A 80 34.48 -56.55 3.61
N ALA A 81 35.18 -55.42 3.55
CA ALA A 81 36.63 -55.39 3.42
C ALA A 81 37.34 -56.07 4.61
N SER A 82 36.85 -55.86 5.83
CA SER A 82 37.38 -56.51 7.03
C SER A 82 37.16 -58.03 7.00
N ALA A 83 35.96 -58.47 6.58
CA ALA A 83 35.63 -59.88 6.40
C ALA A 83 36.50 -60.54 5.32
N ALA A 84 36.76 -59.84 4.20
CA ALA A 84 37.65 -60.29 3.15
C ALA A 84 39.08 -60.53 3.68
N ASN A 85 39.62 -59.58 4.47
CA ASN A 85 40.94 -59.69 5.07
C ASN A 85 41.02 -60.87 6.07
N SER A 86 39.97 -61.09 6.86
CA SER A 86 39.91 -62.22 7.78
C SER A 86 39.90 -63.56 7.03
N ALA A 87 39.05 -63.69 6.00
CA ALA A 87 38.96 -64.90 5.18
C ALA A 87 40.26 -65.19 4.42
N TYR A 88 40.94 -64.14 3.95
CA TYR A 88 42.26 -64.26 3.33
C TYR A 88 43.29 -64.82 4.31
N THR A 89 43.33 -64.27 5.53
CA THR A 89 44.25 -64.70 6.59
C THR A 89 44.05 -66.17 6.99
N THR A 90 42.83 -66.69 6.93
CA THR A 90 42.51 -68.10 7.22
C THR A 90 42.69 -69.04 6.01
N GLY A 91 43.16 -68.55 4.86
CA GLY A 91 43.38 -69.33 3.64
C GLY A 91 42.12 -69.60 2.80
N SER A 92 40.99 -68.98 3.12
CA SER A 92 39.70 -69.16 2.42
C SER A 92 39.59 -68.21 1.23
N ILE A 93 40.42 -68.40 0.21
CA ILE A 93 40.59 -67.44 -0.90
C ILE A 93 39.28 -67.14 -1.66
N ALA A 94 38.46 -68.15 -1.96
CA ALA A 94 37.19 -67.93 -2.66
C ALA A 94 36.21 -67.05 -1.85
N VAL A 95 36.18 -67.24 -0.52
CA VAL A 95 35.35 -66.44 0.40
C VAL A 95 35.89 -65.01 0.49
N ALA A 96 37.21 -64.85 0.57
CA ALA A 96 37.86 -63.54 0.57
C ALA A 96 37.53 -62.73 -0.70
N SER A 97 37.61 -63.36 -1.88
CA SER A 97 37.22 -62.72 -3.15
C SER A 97 35.76 -62.30 -3.17
N SER A 98 34.84 -63.11 -2.63
CA SER A 98 33.42 -62.74 -2.56
C SER A 98 33.22 -61.50 -1.70
N PHE A 99 33.79 -61.45 -0.49
CA PHE A 99 33.68 -60.28 0.38
C PHE A 99 34.36 -59.04 -0.21
N ALA A 100 35.46 -59.20 -0.95
CA ALA A 100 36.08 -58.09 -1.66
C ALA A 100 35.16 -57.52 -2.76
N ALA A 101 34.42 -58.38 -3.47
CA ALA A 101 33.42 -57.95 -4.45
C ALA A 101 32.23 -57.23 -3.79
N ASP A 102 31.77 -57.70 -2.63
CA ASP A 102 30.74 -57.03 -1.84
C ASP A 102 31.20 -55.64 -1.38
N ALA A 103 32.45 -55.54 -0.90
CA ALA A 103 33.05 -54.26 -0.51
C ALA A 103 33.11 -53.27 -1.69
N SER A 104 33.51 -53.72 -2.87
CA SER A 104 33.55 -52.90 -4.10
C SER A 104 32.15 -52.44 -4.54
N SER A 105 31.16 -53.32 -4.43
CA SER A 105 29.75 -53.02 -4.76
C SER A 105 29.16 -51.99 -3.79
N ALA A 106 29.43 -52.13 -2.50
CA ALA A 106 29.02 -51.17 -1.48
C ALA A 106 29.71 -49.81 -1.68
N ALA A 107 31.01 -49.79 -1.98
CA ALA A 107 31.74 -48.55 -2.30
C ALA A 107 31.18 -47.85 -3.54
N SER A 108 30.78 -48.60 -4.58
CA SER A 108 30.14 -48.05 -5.78
C SER A 108 28.76 -47.44 -5.48
N THR A 109 28.03 -48.05 -4.56
CA THR A 109 26.76 -47.51 -4.06
C THR A 109 26.97 -46.20 -3.29
N ALA A 110 27.99 -46.15 -2.42
CA ALA A 110 28.38 -44.95 -1.70
C ALA A 110 28.75 -43.80 -2.66
N ALA A 111 29.59 -44.08 -3.67
CA ALA A 111 29.98 -43.09 -4.66
C ALA A 111 28.76 -42.53 -5.43
N SER A 112 27.89 -43.43 -5.90
CA SER A 112 26.67 -43.04 -6.63
C SER A 112 25.72 -42.20 -5.77
N ALA A 113 25.57 -42.54 -4.49
CA ALA A 113 24.77 -41.76 -3.55
C ALA A 113 25.39 -40.39 -3.26
N ALA A 114 26.72 -40.30 -3.16
CA ALA A 114 27.43 -39.04 -2.95
C ALA A 114 27.21 -38.06 -4.11
N ASP A 115 27.28 -38.53 -5.37
CA ASP A 115 27.03 -37.70 -6.55
C ASP A 115 25.59 -37.17 -6.60
N LYS A 116 24.60 -38.01 -6.25
CA LYS A 116 23.21 -37.59 -6.12
C LYS A 116 23.02 -36.59 -5.00
N GLY A 117 23.65 -36.81 -3.84
CA GLY A 117 23.62 -35.89 -2.70
C GLY A 117 24.21 -34.52 -3.04
N LYS A 118 25.34 -34.48 -3.75
CA LYS A 118 25.95 -33.24 -4.25
C LYS A 118 25.03 -32.49 -5.21
N SER A 119 24.39 -33.21 -6.12
CA SER A 119 23.46 -32.63 -7.10
C SER A 119 22.24 -32.02 -6.39
N ALA A 120 21.64 -32.74 -5.44
CA ALA A 120 20.53 -32.23 -4.63
C ALA A 120 20.94 -31.01 -3.78
N ALA A 121 22.11 -31.05 -3.14
CA ALA A 121 22.61 -29.91 -2.37
C ALA A 121 22.84 -28.66 -3.23
N THR A 122 23.29 -28.84 -4.47
CA THR A 122 23.51 -27.74 -5.42
C THR A 122 22.18 -27.13 -5.86
N LYS A 123 21.17 -27.95 -6.16
CA LYS A 123 19.82 -27.46 -6.47
C LYS A 123 19.21 -26.71 -5.31
N ALA A 124 19.29 -27.27 -4.10
CA ALA A 124 18.80 -26.62 -2.88
C ALA A 124 19.38 -25.20 -2.70
N LEU A 125 20.69 -25.03 -2.92
CA LEU A 125 21.32 -23.72 -2.85
C LEU A 125 20.84 -22.77 -3.96
N SER A 126 20.73 -23.26 -5.19
CA SER A 126 20.25 -22.45 -6.32
C SER A 126 18.83 -21.94 -6.07
N GLU A 127 17.92 -22.81 -5.63
CA GLU A 127 16.54 -22.45 -5.29
C GLU A 127 16.47 -21.50 -4.09
N ALA A 128 17.31 -21.69 -3.08
CA ALA A 128 17.39 -20.75 -1.96
C ALA A 128 17.81 -19.34 -2.41
N TYR A 129 18.72 -19.22 -3.37
CA TYR A 129 19.08 -17.92 -3.95
C TYR A 129 17.95 -17.32 -4.78
N GLN A 130 17.20 -18.13 -5.53
CA GLN A 130 16.00 -17.67 -6.23
C GLN A 130 14.94 -17.15 -5.25
N ALA A 131 14.73 -17.86 -4.14
CA ALA A 131 13.85 -17.41 -3.06
C ALA A 131 14.31 -16.06 -2.49
N SER A 132 15.61 -15.91 -2.24
CA SER A 132 16.21 -14.67 -1.76
C SER A 132 16.06 -13.51 -2.74
N SER A 133 16.22 -13.74 -4.05
CA SER A 133 16.00 -12.71 -5.07
C SER A 133 14.54 -12.25 -5.10
N ALA A 134 13.59 -13.19 -5.16
CA ALA A 134 12.17 -12.86 -5.12
C ALA A 134 11.76 -12.13 -3.82
N ALA A 135 12.40 -12.45 -2.70
CA ALA A 135 12.16 -11.74 -1.44
C ALA A 135 12.68 -10.29 -1.45
N LYS A 136 13.81 -10.03 -2.13
CA LYS A 136 14.29 -8.66 -2.36
C LYS A 136 13.34 -7.89 -3.26
N ASP A 137 12.80 -8.51 -4.29
CA ASP A 137 11.79 -7.89 -5.15
C ASP A 137 10.54 -7.53 -4.34
N ALA A 138 10.02 -8.45 -3.51
CA ALA A 138 8.91 -8.16 -2.61
C ALA A 138 9.21 -6.96 -1.68
N SER A 139 10.40 -6.91 -1.10
CA SER A 139 10.83 -5.81 -0.23
C SER A 139 10.91 -4.46 -0.97
N SER A 140 11.48 -4.46 -2.19
CA SER A 140 11.54 -3.28 -3.05
C SER A 140 10.14 -2.77 -3.40
N ILE A 141 9.22 -3.67 -3.76
CA ILE A 141 7.83 -3.34 -4.05
C ILE A 141 7.15 -2.72 -2.81
N ALA A 142 7.38 -3.27 -1.61
CA ALA A 142 6.84 -2.72 -0.38
C ALA A 142 7.39 -1.32 -0.05
N ALA A 143 8.67 -1.05 -0.35
CA ALA A 143 9.26 0.29 -0.21
C ALA A 143 8.65 1.29 -1.19
N VAL A 144 8.44 0.89 -2.44
CA VAL A 144 7.74 1.69 -3.46
C VAL A 144 6.29 1.97 -3.01
N ALA A 145 5.58 0.96 -2.51
CA ALA A 145 4.23 1.12 -1.98
C ALA A 145 4.18 2.11 -0.81
N SER A 146 5.15 2.04 0.11
CA SER A 146 5.25 2.96 1.25
C SER A 146 5.48 4.41 0.81
N THR A 147 6.32 4.59 -0.22
CA THR A 147 6.60 5.91 -0.81
C THR A 147 5.36 6.47 -1.50
N ALA A 148 4.71 5.66 -2.34
CA ALA A 148 3.48 6.05 -3.03
C ALA A 148 2.36 6.44 -2.05
N ALA A 149 2.19 5.65 -0.99
CA ALA A 149 1.22 5.94 0.07
C ALA A 149 1.51 7.24 0.82
N SER A 150 2.78 7.53 1.11
CA SER A 150 3.17 8.78 1.78
C SER A 150 2.90 10.00 0.89
N SER A 151 3.23 9.91 -0.39
CA SER A 151 2.94 10.96 -1.38
C SER A 151 1.44 11.21 -1.55
N LEU A 152 0.65 10.13 -1.60
CA LEU A 152 -0.81 10.22 -1.70
C LEU A 152 -1.40 10.89 -0.44
N ALA A 153 -0.96 10.48 0.75
CA ALA A 153 -1.40 11.09 2.00
C ALA A 153 -1.09 12.60 2.06
N ALA A 154 0.09 13.01 1.61
CA ALA A 154 0.48 14.42 1.54
C ALA A 154 -0.42 15.20 0.56
N SER A 155 -0.72 14.63 -0.61
CA SER A 155 -1.60 15.23 -1.62
C SER A 155 -3.04 15.40 -1.13
N ILE A 156 -3.58 14.41 -0.41
CA ILE A 156 -4.91 14.50 0.22
C ILE A 156 -4.93 15.64 1.25
N THR A 157 -3.88 15.73 2.07
CA THR A 157 -3.77 16.76 3.11
C THR A 157 -3.74 18.17 2.49
N SER A 158 -2.91 18.41 1.48
CA SER A 158 -2.82 19.71 0.82
C SER A 158 -4.11 20.09 0.07
N GLY A 159 -4.78 19.11 -0.54
CA GLY A 159 -6.09 19.28 -1.17
C GLY A 159 -7.16 19.72 -0.18
N ASN A 160 -7.22 19.08 1.00
CA ASN A 160 -8.17 19.43 2.06
C ASN A 160 -7.94 20.83 2.64
N THR A 161 -6.68 21.23 2.83
CA THR A 161 -6.34 22.61 3.26
C THR A 161 -6.83 23.61 2.21
N SER A 162 -6.53 23.37 0.93
CA SER A 162 -6.95 24.25 -0.17
C SER A 162 -8.47 24.37 -0.27
N ALA A 163 -9.20 23.27 -0.05
CA ALA A 163 -10.66 23.27 -0.01
C ALA A 163 -11.21 24.08 1.18
N SER A 164 -10.58 23.94 2.35
CA SER A 164 -10.95 24.67 3.56
C SER A 164 -10.72 26.18 3.42
N ASP A 165 -9.62 26.59 2.79
CA ASP A 165 -9.30 28.00 2.52
C ASP A 165 -10.32 28.63 1.56
N LYS A 166 -10.70 27.90 0.50
CA LYS A 166 -11.75 28.33 -0.44
C LYS A 166 -13.11 28.44 0.25
N ALA A 167 -13.46 27.48 1.10
CA ALA A 167 -14.70 27.52 1.86
C ALA A 167 -14.76 28.72 2.83
N SER A 168 -13.64 29.01 3.51
CA SER A 168 -13.52 30.17 4.41
C SER A 168 -13.66 31.48 3.63
N SER A 169 -12.95 31.62 2.51
CA SER A 169 -13.03 32.79 1.63
C SER A 169 -14.45 33.01 1.08
N ALA A 170 -15.17 31.94 0.75
CA ALA A 170 -16.57 32.04 0.30
C ALA A 170 -17.50 32.47 1.45
N SER A 171 -17.26 32.00 2.67
CA SER A 171 -18.02 32.42 3.86
C SER A 171 -17.85 33.90 4.15
N ASP A 172 -16.62 34.43 4.06
CA ASP A 172 -16.34 35.84 4.28
C ASP A 172 -16.98 36.73 3.21
N GLN A 173 -16.96 36.31 1.94
CA GLN A 173 -17.67 36.99 0.87
C GLN A 173 -19.20 37.01 1.10
N ALA A 174 -19.78 35.87 1.51
CA ALA A 174 -21.20 35.80 1.81
C ALA A 174 -21.60 36.72 2.99
N ARG A 175 -20.78 36.78 4.05
CA ARG A 175 -20.96 37.71 5.17
C ARG A 175 -20.88 39.16 4.71
N SER A 176 -19.88 39.50 3.90
CA SER A 176 -19.75 40.85 3.34
C SER A 176 -20.95 41.23 2.48
N ALA A 177 -21.43 40.32 1.63
CA ALA A 177 -22.62 40.55 0.81
C ALA A 177 -23.88 40.76 1.67
N SER A 178 -24.03 39.98 2.75
CA SER A 178 -25.13 40.17 3.71
C SER A 178 -25.09 41.55 4.38
N VAL A 179 -23.90 42.02 4.80
CA VAL A 179 -23.74 43.36 5.38
C VAL A 179 -24.11 44.45 4.38
N THR A 180 -23.66 44.31 3.13
CA THR A 180 -24.03 45.23 2.04
C THR A 180 -25.54 45.25 1.80
N ALA A 181 -26.19 44.08 1.76
CA ALA A 181 -27.63 43.97 1.59
C ALA A 181 -28.41 44.60 2.76
N SER A 182 -28.00 44.35 4.00
CA SER A 182 -28.59 44.99 5.19
C SER A 182 -28.43 46.51 5.14
N THR A 183 -27.25 47.01 4.77
CA THR A 183 -26.99 48.45 4.65
C THR A 183 -27.85 49.10 3.56
N ALA A 184 -28.00 48.44 2.41
CA ALA A 184 -28.88 48.88 1.33
C ALA A 184 -30.35 48.92 1.79
N SER A 185 -30.80 47.91 2.54
CA SER A 185 -32.16 47.87 3.10
C SER A 185 -32.42 49.02 4.07
N VAL A 186 -31.48 49.30 5.00
CA VAL A 186 -31.59 50.47 5.90
C VAL A 186 -31.66 51.77 5.11
N THR A 187 -30.84 51.91 4.07
CA THR A 187 -30.83 53.10 3.20
C THR A 187 -32.16 53.29 2.48
N ALA A 188 -32.72 52.21 1.92
CA ALA A 188 -34.03 52.24 1.24
C ALA A 188 -35.17 52.61 2.20
N ASN A 189 -35.16 52.05 3.43
CA ASN A 189 -36.15 52.40 4.46
C ASN A 189 -36.07 53.88 4.85
N ASN A 190 -34.87 54.42 5.04
CA ASN A 190 -34.68 55.84 5.34
C ASN A 190 -35.18 56.73 4.20
N ALA A 191 -34.87 56.40 2.94
CA ALA A 191 -35.36 57.13 1.79
C ALA A 191 -36.90 57.12 1.69
N SER A 192 -37.53 55.98 1.97
CA SER A 192 -38.99 55.83 2.01
C SER A 192 -39.63 56.69 3.10
N ALA A 193 -39.02 56.75 4.29
CA ALA A 193 -39.49 57.61 5.37
C ALA A 193 -39.39 59.11 5.03
N ILE A 194 -38.29 59.52 4.39
CA ILE A 194 -38.11 60.90 3.91
C ILE A 194 -39.17 61.24 2.85
N ALA A 195 -39.38 60.36 1.88
CA ALA A 195 -40.38 60.56 0.82
C ALA A 195 -41.81 60.67 1.40
N SER A 196 -42.16 59.82 2.37
CA SER A 196 -43.46 59.88 3.06
C SER A 196 -43.65 61.19 3.83
N THR A 197 -42.60 61.67 4.48
CA THR A 197 -42.61 62.97 5.19
C THR A 197 -42.80 64.12 4.22
N ALA A 198 -42.06 64.12 3.10
CA ALA A 198 -42.17 65.14 2.06
C ALA A 198 -43.57 65.17 1.44
N SER A 199 -44.17 64.00 1.15
CA SER A 199 -45.55 63.91 0.65
C SER A 199 -46.53 64.53 1.65
N SER A 200 -46.43 64.17 2.93
CA SER A 200 -47.33 64.69 3.97
C SER A 200 -47.23 66.21 4.13
N VAL A 201 -46.02 66.77 3.99
CA VAL A 201 -45.79 68.23 3.99
C VAL A 201 -46.41 68.88 2.76
N ALA A 202 -46.24 68.28 1.58
CA ALA A 202 -46.81 68.79 0.33
C ALA A 202 -48.35 68.79 0.37
N ASP A 203 -48.97 67.69 0.83
CA ASP A 203 -50.42 67.59 1.02
C ASP A 203 -50.93 68.67 1.99
N SER A 204 -50.23 68.87 3.12
CA SER A 204 -50.60 69.90 4.11
C SER A 204 -50.54 71.31 3.50
N ALA A 205 -49.47 71.62 2.77
CA ALA A 205 -49.31 72.92 2.10
C ALA A 205 -50.38 73.15 1.02
N TYR A 206 -50.73 72.10 0.27
CA TYR A 206 -51.83 72.15 -0.71
C TYR A 206 -53.17 72.47 -0.05
N GLN A 207 -53.49 71.79 1.06
CA GLN A 207 -54.72 72.02 1.82
C GLN A 207 -54.79 73.43 2.42
N ASP A 208 -53.67 73.96 2.92
CA ASP A 208 -53.57 75.34 3.41
C ASP A 208 -53.79 76.36 2.28
N ALA A 209 -53.15 76.17 1.12
CA ALA A 209 -53.32 77.03 -0.05
C ALA A 209 -54.75 77.03 -0.58
N SER A 210 -55.36 75.84 -0.69
CA SER A 210 -56.76 75.67 -1.08
C SER A 210 -57.73 76.36 -0.11
N SER A 211 -57.48 76.21 1.19
CA SER A 211 -58.25 76.89 2.25
C SER A 211 -58.13 78.41 2.17
N ALA A 212 -56.94 78.94 1.86
CA ALA A 212 -56.71 80.37 1.68
C ALA A 212 -57.42 80.93 0.43
N ALA A 213 -57.34 80.22 -0.70
CA ALA A 213 -58.05 80.59 -1.93
C ALA A 213 -59.57 80.63 -1.73
N SER A 214 -60.12 79.65 -1.01
CA SER A 214 -61.55 79.56 -0.68
C SER A 214 -62.04 80.75 0.17
N ARG A 215 -61.17 81.32 1.01
CA ARG A 215 -61.48 82.49 1.86
C ARG A 215 -61.39 83.83 1.12
N TYR A 216 -60.72 83.88 -0.03
CA TYR A 216 -60.51 85.10 -0.83
C TYR A 216 -60.79 84.86 -2.33
N PRO A 217 -62.05 84.61 -2.72
CA PRO A 217 -62.42 84.12 -4.05
C PRO A 217 -62.14 85.11 -5.20
N ASP A 218 -62.14 86.43 -4.93
CA ASP A 218 -61.88 87.46 -5.96
C ASP A 218 -60.38 87.74 -6.18
N ASN A 219 -59.48 87.07 -5.45
CA ASN A 219 -58.04 87.26 -5.57
C ASN A 219 -57.44 86.23 -6.55
N GLY A 220 -57.37 86.60 -7.83
CA GLY A 220 -56.90 85.75 -8.94
C GLY A 220 -55.50 85.12 -8.76
N SER A 221 -54.65 85.73 -7.92
CA SER A 221 -53.32 85.21 -7.61
C SER A 221 -53.35 84.03 -6.62
N LEU A 222 -54.34 83.97 -5.73
CA LEU A 222 -54.49 82.88 -4.74
C LEU A 222 -55.20 81.68 -5.33
N THR A 223 -56.18 81.90 -6.20
CA THR A 223 -56.90 80.84 -6.93
C THR A 223 -56.02 80.10 -7.95
N SER A 224 -55.02 80.78 -8.53
CA SER A 224 -54.02 80.13 -9.40
C SER A 224 -53.02 79.27 -8.62
N LEU A 225 -52.79 79.56 -7.34
CA LEU A 225 -51.86 78.82 -6.48
C LEU A 225 -52.45 77.49 -5.97
N SER A 226 -53.77 77.38 -5.85
CA SER A 226 -54.49 76.17 -5.45
C SER A 226 -54.77 75.18 -6.58
N ALA A 227 -54.41 75.53 -7.83
CA ALA A 227 -54.72 74.75 -9.03
C ALA A 227 -53.55 73.86 -9.53
N VAL A 228 -52.42 73.85 -8.81
CA VAL A 228 -51.22 73.01 -9.05
C VAL A 228 -51.13 71.98 -7.95
#